data_AF-K1ZT61-F1
#
_entry.id   AF-K1ZT61-F1
#
_cell.length_a   1.000
_cell.length_b   1.000
_cell.length_c   1.000
_cell.angle_alpha   90.00
_cell.angle_beta   90.00
_cell.angle_gamma   90.00
#
_symmetry.space_group_name_H-M   'P 1'
#
loop_
_entity.id
_entity.type
_entity.pdbx_description
1 polymer ?
#
loop_
_entity_poly.entity_id
_entity_poly.type
_entity_poly.pdbx_seq_one_letter_code
_entity_poly.pdbx_strand_id
1 'polypeptide(L)'
;MGPRETNLNILQEEILQQNEAVNLRLVKSDTTVNSEKNVEIESREGKPKRTHESAMAELGELLELYEPKKWSPSSIRTWNRGLYEYLGKMIKKKILTWEDIGKISNGQYENSFQFIYLPDWTLESAVEKIKKIIVENKSASFRPKDIRVNHGLYNFLIEQIRNGKISWEEIAIQVKADLGAEFSNRDWEIKKRRTFDDAMNELNSQLTLNCPEKITPTYINKHIHGKYKYFRKYITKDNGEIDWDRIRQALSPDLMEKFSITENLTMEKVIRRISEGLKIKNPQVVSPDYLKREFPSDVFFLAKNCRDTRGHIDWRSIVGHPLFDSEMRKKFKFPVSINRNIPIETYSNSEEVEEILKEKEKNLYTFIESINKEDLEKRNEICLLLVELAQKGNSQAEKKLIDLISYTVEQWIDRIPSIRNFKFYKEKKYEIIKRCIYNYKKDKPFVGYVYASFKKANLGLEKMKEVEFFEDR
;
A
#
# COMPACT_ATOMS: atom_id res chain seq x y z
N MET A 1 -22.67 -44.40 10.10
CA MET A 1 -22.51 -42.95 10.32
C MET A 1 -21.09 -42.74 10.82
N GLY A 2 -20.23 -42.19 9.98
CA GLY A 2 -18.81 -42.03 10.30
C GLY A 2 -18.55 -40.77 11.13
N PRO A 3 -17.37 -40.64 11.79
CA PRO A 3 -17.02 -39.48 12.62
C PRO A 3 -17.10 -38.12 11.89
N ARG A 4 -17.13 -38.13 10.54
CA ARG A 4 -17.26 -36.94 9.69
C ARG A 4 -18.66 -36.32 9.67
N GLU A 5 -19.73 -37.10 9.83
CA GLU A 5 -21.10 -36.57 9.87
C GLU A 5 -21.40 -35.93 11.23
N THR A 6 -20.81 -36.45 12.30
CA THR A 6 -21.01 -35.98 13.67
C THR A 6 -20.45 -34.57 13.89
N ASN A 7 -19.27 -34.26 13.34
CA ASN A 7 -18.61 -32.96 13.55
C ASN A 7 -19.23 -31.80 12.74
N LEU A 8 -19.84 -32.08 11.60
CA LEU A 8 -20.56 -31.06 10.82
C LEU A 8 -21.88 -30.69 11.50
N ASN A 9 -22.55 -31.68 12.10
CA ASN A 9 -23.75 -31.45 12.90
C ASN A 9 -23.45 -30.64 14.15
N ILE A 10 -22.33 -30.88 14.84
CA ILE A 10 -21.92 -30.09 16.01
C ILE A 10 -21.68 -28.62 15.65
N LEU A 11 -20.95 -28.32 14.58
CA LEU A 11 -20.67 -26.92 14.20
C LEU A 11 -21.94 -26.20 13.68
N GLN A 12 -22.85 -26.93 13.03
CA GLN A 12 -24.15 -26.42 12.61
C GLN A 12 -25.08 -26.19 13.81
N GLU A 13 -25.06 -27.08 14.81
CA GLU A 13 -25.78 -26.93 16.07
C GLU A 13 -25.24 -25.76 16.90
N GLU A 14 -23.93 -25.55 16.98
CA GLU A 14 -23.36 -24.39 17.68
C GLU A 14 -23.80 -23.06 17.04
N ILE A 15 -23.85 -22.99 15.72
CA ILE A 15 -24.34 -21.81 14.98
C ILE A 15 -25.84 -21.63 15.19
N LEU A 16 -26.62 -22.71 15.16
CA LEU A 16 -28.07 -22.67 15.34
C LEU A 16 -28.43 -22.26 16.79
N GLN A 17 -27.75 -22.83 17.79
CA GLN A 17 -27.92 -22.50 19.21
C GLN A 17 -27.53 -21.04 19.50
N GLN A 18 -26.49 -20.53 18.86
CA GLN A 18 -26.12 -19.12 18.99
C GLN A 18 -27.17 -18.18 18.37
N ASN A 19 -27.80 -18.58 17.26
CA ASN A 19 -28.89 -17.81 16.65
C ASN A 19 -30.19 -17.86 17.48
N GLU A 20 -30.55 -19.02 18.03
CA GLU A 20 -31.71 -19.17 18.92
C GLU A 20 -31.54 -18.38 20.22
N ALA A 21 -30.35 -18.38 20.81
CA ALA A 21 -30.04 -17.59 22.01
C ALA A 21 -30.15 -16.07 21.76
N VAL A 22 -29.92 -15.61 20.54
CA VAL A 22 -30.08 -14.21 20.13
C VAL A 22 -31.55 -13.87 19.91
N ASN A 23 -32.32 -14.74 19.25
CA ASN A 23 -33.77 -14.55 19.07
C ASN A 23 -34.53 -14.53 20.41
N LEU A 24 -34.14 -15.39 21.36
CA LEU A 24 -34.69 -15.37 22.73
C LEU A 24 -34.34 -14.10 23.51
N ARG A 25 -33.20 -13.44 23.20
CA ARG A 25 -32.84 -12.14 23.80
C ARG A 25 -33.65 -11.00 23.19
N LEU A 26 -33.97 -11.06 21.90
CA LEU A 26 -34.80 -10.07 21.20
C LEU A 26 -36.28 -10.16 21.64
N VAL A 27 -36.82 -11.38 21.79
CA VAL A 27 -38.20 -11.57 22.31
C VAL A 27 -38.32 -11.12 23.77
N LYS A 28 -37.24 -11.22 24.57
CA LYS A 28 -37.20 -10.71 25.95
C LYS A 28 -37.02 -9.18 26.01
N SER A 29 -36.36 -8.56 25.04
CA SER A 29 -36.29 -7.08 24.99
C SER A 29 -37.62 -6.45 24.59
N ASP A 30 -38.42 -7.12 23.75
CA ASP A 30 -39.73 -6.60 23.31
C ASP A 30 -40.84 -6.78 24.36
N THR A 31 -40.66 -7.65 25.36
CA THR A 31 -41.63 -7.84 26.46
C THR A 31 -41.44 -6.87 27.63
N THR A 32 -40.44 -5.98 27.59
CA THR A 32 -40.15 -5.05 28.70
C THR A 32 -40.42 -3.57 28.37
N VAL A 33 -40.94 -3.26 27.17
CA VAL A 33 -41.26 -1.88 26.78
C VAL A 33 -42.62 -1.84 26.10
N ASN A 34 -43.68 -1.91 26.89
CA ASN A 34 -45.00 -1.44 26.47
C ASN A 34 -45.75 -0.81 27.64
N SER A 35 -45.39 0.45 27.91
CA SER A 35 -46.29 1.44 28.49
C SER A 35 -45.81 2.83 28.11
N GLU A 36 -46.65 3.50 27.30
CA GLU A 36 -46.79 4.96 27.13
C GLU A 36 -45.61 5.76 26.56
N LYS A 37 -45.73 6.18 25.29
CA LYS A 37 -46.08 7.57 24.91
C LYS A 37 -46.07 7.76 23.39
N ASN A 38 -47.21 8.21 22.88
CA ASN A 38 -47.31 8.99 21.63
C ASN A 38 -46.50 10.28 21.77
N VAL A 39 -45.75 10.68 20.73
CA VAL A 39 -45.69 12.05 20.16
C VAL A 39 -44.84 12.00 18.86
N GLU A 40 -45.52 12.41 17.79
CA GLU A 40 -45.12 13.15 16.58
C GLU A 40 -43.76 12.97 15.86
N ILE A 41 -43.94 12.85 14.55
CA ILE A 41 -42.96 12.92 13.47
C ILE A 41 -42.60 14.39 13.25
N GLU A 42 -41.33 14.77 13.38
CA GLU A 42 -40.79 15.97 12.74
C GLU A 42 -39.44 15.74 12.05
N SER A 43 -39.41 16.33 10.85
CA SER A 43 -38.39 16.59 9.84
C SER A 43 -36.88 16.50 10.15
N ARG A 44 -36.17 16.05 9.11
CA ARG A 44 -34.75 16.31 8.82
C ARG A 44 -34.39 17.80 8.90
N GLU A 45 -33.44 18.16 9.77
CA GLU A 45 -32.50 19.27 9.50
C GLU A 45 -31.29 19.24 10.44
N GLY A 46 -30.10 19.55 9.89
CA GLY A 46 -28.88 19.88 10.63
C GLY A 46 -28.07 18.73 11.24
N LYS A 47 -26.96 18.33 10.61
CA LYS A 47 -25.90 17.61 11.35
C LYS A 47 -25.40 18.55 12.48
N PRO A 48 -25.37 18.12 13.74
CA PRO A 48 -24.96 18.98 14.84
C PRO A 48 -23.53 19.49 14.61
N LYS A 49 -23.31 20.79 14.83
CA LYS A 49 -21.97 21.36 14.86
C LYS A 49 -21.19 20.64 15.94
N ARG A 50 -20.09 19.97 15.56
CA ARG A 50 -19.19 19.31 16.50
C ARG A 50 -18.70 20.33 17.54
N THR A 51 -18.91 20.04 18.81
CA THR A 51 -18.45 20.86 19.94
C THR A 51 -16.98 20.55 20.23
N HIS A 52 -16.31 21.49 20.92
CA HIS A 52 -14.94 21.31 21.41
C HIS A 52 -14.82 20.04 22.28
N GLU A 53 -15.80 19.81 23.15
CA GLU A 53 -15.85 18.65 24.06
C GLU A 53 -15.99 17.31 23.30
N SER A 54 -16.83 17.26 22.26
CA SER A 54 -16.97 16.06 21.41
C SER A 54 -15.69 15.76 20.65
N ALA A 55 -14.97 16.79 20.20
CA ALA A 55 -13.66 16.64 19.55
C ALA A 55 -12.59 16.13 20.53
N MET A 56 -12.58 16.64 21.76
CA MET A 56 -11.66 16.24 22.82
C MET A 56 -11.90 14.78 23.26
N ALA A 57 -13.16 14.35 23.34
CA ALA A 57 -13.52 12.97 23.66
C ALA A 57 -13.11 11.98 22.54
N GLU A 58 -13.41 12.28 21.27
CA GLU A 58 -13.01 11.47 20.11
C GLU A 58 -11.48 11.34 20.04
N LEU A 59 -10.76 12.41 20.38
CA LEU A 59 -9.29 12.40 20.43
C LEU A 59 -8.75 11.56 21.61
N GLY A 60 -9.39 11.63 22.78
CA GLY A 60 -9.04 10.83 23.95
C GLY A 60 -9.18 9.33 23.66
N GLU A 61 -10.30 8.91 23.05
CA GLU A 61 -10.52 7.52 22.63
C GLU A 61 -9.47 7.05 21.60
N LEU A 62 -9.17 7.91 20.62
CA LEU A 62 -8.13 7.64 19.62
C LEU A 62 -6.71 7.58 20.20
N LEU A 63 -6.47 8.10 21.40
CA LEU A 63 -5.17 8.02 22.06
C LEU A 63 -5.10 6.84 23.04
N GLU A 64 -6.21 6.50 23.71
CA GLU A 64 -6.31 5.31 24.56
C GLU A 64 -6.21 4.00 23.78
N LEU A 65 -6.77 3.96 22.56
CA LEU A 65 -6.63 2.82 21.64
C LEU A 65 -5.17 2.51 21.26
N TYR A 66 -4.25 3.44 21.49
CA TYR A 66 -2.87 3.36 21.03
C TYR A 66 -1.90 3.62 22.19
N GLU A 67 -1.64 2.59 22.99
CA GLU A 67 -0.76 2.63 24.18
C GLU A 67 0.45 3.58 24.05
N PRO A 68 0.52 4.68 24.85
CA PRO A 68 1.55 5.72 24.73
C PRO A 68 2.98 5.25 25.05
N LYS A 69 3.15 4.12 25.75
CA LYS A 69 4.44 3.68 26.34
C LYS A 69 5.48 3.18 25.33
N LYS A 70 5.20 3.16 24.02
CA LYS A 70 6.09 2.61 22.98
C LYS A 70 6.36 3.56 21.79
N TRP A 71 6.29 4.87 22.01
CA TRP A 71 6.39 5.83 20.91
C TRP A 71 7.81 6.36 20.78
N SER A 72 8.48 6.07 19.66
CA SER A 72 9.70 6.79 19.27
C SER A 72 9.33 7.95 18.32
N PRO A 73 10.10 9.05 18.28
CA PRO A 73 9.89 10.14 17.32
C PRO A 73 9.84 9.69 15.86
N SER A 74 10.54 8.59 15.54
CA SER A 74 10.54 7.94 14.23
C SER A 74 9.23 7.18 13.96
N SER A 75 8.65 6.55 14.97
CA SER A 75 7.35 5.85 14.88
C SER A 75 6.21 6.83 14.61
N ILE A 76 6.28 8.03 15.20
CA ILE A 76 5.30 9.11 15.06
C ILE A 76 5.32 9.75 13.64
N ARG A 77 6.48 9.77 12.96
CA ARG A 77 6.62 10.30 11.59
C ARG A 77 5.99 9.42 10.51
N THR A 78 6.13 8.10 10.65
CA THR A 78 5.77 7.16 9.56
C THR A 78 4.31 6.70 9.63
N TRP A 79 3.62 6.88 10.77
CA TRP A 79 2.37 6.14 11.05
C TRP A 79 1.07 6.94 11.12
N ASN A 80 1.03 8.26 10.89
CA ASN A 80 -0.25 8.94 11.16
C ASN A 80 -0.62 10.15 10.30
N ARG A 81 -0.46 10.07 8.98
CA ARG A 81 -1.00 11.09 8.06
C ARG A 81 -2.49 11.39 8.33
N GLY A 82 -3.30 10.38 8.66
CA GLY A 82 -4.71 10.55 9.00
C GLY A 82 -4.96 11.35 10.28
N LEU A 83 -4.26 11.03 11.38
CA LEU A 83 -4.37 11.79 12.63
C LEU A 83 -3.83 13.23 12.46
N TYR A 84 -2.74 13.41 11.71
CA TYR A 84 -2.22 14.75 11.39
C TYR A 84 -3.19 15.58 10.55
N GLU A 85 -3.79 15.00 9.52
CA GLU A 85 -4.80 15.67 8.69
C GLU A 85 -6.07 15.98 9.50
N TYR A 86 -6.47 15.10 10.41
CA TYR A 86 -7.58 15.32 11.32
C TYR A 86 -7.30 16.48 12.27
N LEU A 87 -6.20 16.45 13.01
CA LEU A 87 -5.81 17.52 13.94
C LEU A 87 -5.65 18.87 13.21
N GLY A 88 -4.99 18.87 12.05
CA GLY A 88 -4.85 20.07 11.22
C GLY A 88 -6.20 20.66 10.78
N LYS A 89 -7.18 19.82 10.44
CA LYS A 89 -8.55 20.27 10.13
C LYS A 89 -9.27 20.85 11.35
N MET A 90 -9.09 20.26 12.53
CA MET A 90 -9.75 20.73 13.76
C MET A 90 -9.20 22.09 14.22
N ILE A 91 -7.88 22.29 14.12
CA ILE A 91 -7.22 23.56 14.43
C ILE A 91 -7.58 24.64 13.42
N LYS A 92 -7.58 24.32 12.11
CA LYS A 92 -7.98 25.27 11.06
C LYS A 92 -9.43 25.75 11.24
N LYS A 93 -10.30 24.89 11.77
CA LYS A 93 -11.69 25.23 12.12
C LYS A 93 -11.82 25.94 13.47
N LYS A 94 -10.71 26.24 14.16
CA LYS A 94 -10.66 26.81 15.51
C LYS A 94 -11.43 25.99 16.55
N ILE A 95 -11.54 24.68 16.32
CA ILE A 95 -12.22 23.74 17.23
C ILE A 95 -11.26 23.30 18.34
N LEU A 96 -9.97 23.15 18.01
CA LEU A 96 -8.91 22.85 18.98
C LEU A 96 -7.84 23.94 18.92
N THR A 97 -7.20 24.22 20.04
CA THR A 97 -5.98 25.01 20.13
C THR A 97 -4.76 24.11 20.25
N TRP A 98 -3.57 24.68 20.01
CA TRP A 98 -2.33 23.95 20.26
C TRP A 98 -2.06 23.71 21.74
N GLU A 99 -2.58 24.57 22.60
CA GLU A 99 -2.52 24.37 24.05
C GLU A 99 -3.31 23.12 24.45
N ASP A 100 -4.44 22.86 23.79
CA ASP A 100 -5.22 21.64 24.01
C ASP A 100 -4.43 20.39 23.59
N ILE A 101 -3.74 20.44 22.45
CA ILE A 101 -2.87 19.34 21.97
C ILE A 101 -1.65 19.17 22.89
N GLY A 102 -1.10 20.27 23.40
CA GLY A 102 -0.01 20.28 24.40
C GLY A 102 -0.43 19.62 25.71
N LYS A 103 -1.63 19.97 26.21
CA LYS A 103 -2.24 19.36 27.40
C LYS A 103 -2.47 17.86 27.22
N ILE A 104 -3.00 17.45 26.07
CA ILE A 104 -3.26 16.03 25.76
C ILE A 104 -1.97 15.22 25.59
N SER A 105 -0.91 15.83 25.06
CA SER A 105 0.40 15.21 24.90
C SER A 105 1.28 15.24 26.16
N ASN A 106 0.78 15.78 27.28
CA ASN A 106 1.56 16.03 28.49
C ASN A 106 2.89 16.78 28.20
N GLY A 107 2.89 17.68 27.23
CA GLY A 107 4.07 18.43 26.79
C GLY A 107 5.16 17.61 26.08
N GLN A 108 5.04 16.27 26.00
CA GLN A 108 6.08 15.41 25.43
C GLN A 108 6.29 15.61 23.92
N TYR A 109 5.29 16.15 23.22
CA TYR A 109 5.30 16.27 21.76
C TYR A 109 5.16 17.70 21.26
N GLU A 110 5.21 18.72 22.13
CA GLU A 110 5.02 20.12 21.77
C GLU A 110 6.00 20.57 20.67
N ASN A 111 7.27 20.19 20.79
CA ASN A 111 8.28 20.42 19.75
C ASN A 111 7.99 19.63 18.47
N SER A 112 7.42 18.41 18.56
CA SER A 112 7.05 17.53 17.44
C SER A 112 5.81 18.00 16.65
N PHE A 113 4.93 18.79 17.27
CA PHE A 113 3.78 19.41 16.62
C PHE A 113 4.05 20.82 16.12
N GLN A 114 5.01 21.56 16.70
CA GLN A 114 5.52 22.83 16.15
C GLN A 114 6.06 22.70 14.70
N PHE A 115 6.40 21.48 14.25
CA PHE A 115 6.84 21.21 12.87
C PHE A 115 5.77 21.49 11.78
N ILE A 116 4.49 21.63 12.14
CA ILE A 116 3.37 21.76 11.18
C ILE A 116 2.84 23.20 11.10
N TYR A 117 3.17 24.05 12.08
CA TYR A 117 2.86 25.47 11.95
C TYR A 117 3.88 26.08 10.98
N LEU A 118 3.39 26.49 9.80
CA LEU A 118 3.92 27.66 9.15
C LEU A 118 3.31 28.82 9.95
N PRO A 119 4.08 29.56 10.77
CA PRO A 119 3.73 30.95 11.07
C PRO A 119 3.20 31.63 9.81
N ASP A 120 2.36 32.66 9.98
CA ASP A 120 2.02 33.59 8.91
C ASP A 120 3.29 34.36 8.50
N TRP A 121 4.24 33.62 7.93
CA TRP A 121 5.50 34.11 7.44
C TRP A 121 5.16 34.96 6.23
N THR A 122 5.47 36.25 6.34
CA THR A 122 5.76 37.06 5.17
C THR A 122 7.20 36.81 4.72
N LEU A 123 7.52 37.18 3.48
CA LEU A 123 8.91 37.14 3.02
C LEU A 123 9.81 38.03 3.90
N GLU A 124 9.33 39.20 4.32
CA GLU A 124 10.13 40.08 5.20
C GLU A 124 10.40 39.42 6.55
N SER A 125 9.37 38.88 7.22
CA SER A 125 9.54 38.24 8.54
C SER A 125 10.43 36.99 8.48
N ALA A 126 10.37 36.24 7.37
CA ALA A 126 11.24 35.10 7.14
C ALA A 126 12.70 35.53 6.97
N VAL A 127 12.96 36.58 6.18
CA VAL A 127 14.30 37.15 5.96
C VAL A 127 14.86 37.74 7.26
N GLU A 128 14.07 38.47 8.05
CA GLU A 128 14.46 38.95 9.38
C GLU A 128 14.85 37.82 10.32
N LYS A 129 14.08 36.72 10.33
CA LYS A 129 14.40 35.56 11.15
C LYS A 129 15.72 34.91 10.70
N ILE A 130 15.99 34.85 9.41
CA ILE A 130 17.27 34.36 8.87
C ILE A 130 18.42 35.23 9.38
N LYS A 131 18.30 36.55 9.31
CA LYS A 131 19.34 37.48 9.81
C LYS A 131 19.63 37.20 11.28
N LYS A 132 18.59 37.07 12.10
CA LYS A 132 18.74 36.76 13.52
C LYS A 132 19.49 35.44 13.76
N ILE A 133 19.13 34.39 13.03
CA ILE A 133 19.80 33.08 13.11
C ILE A 133 21.28 33.18 12.73
N ILE A 134 21.61 33.96 11.70
CA ILE A 134 23.00 34.15 11.26
C ILE A 134 23.84 34.84 12.34
N VAL A 135 23.31 35.93 12.91
CA VAL A 135 23.96 36.70 13.98
C VAL A 135 24.14 35.84 15.24
N GLU A 136 23.08 35.14 15.67
CA GLU A 136 23.11 34.27 16.85
C GLU A 136 24.14 33.14 16.71
N ASN A 137 24.24 32.53 15.53
CA ASN A 137 25.15 31.41 15.29
C ASN A 137 26.60 31.83 15.00
N LYS A 138 26.89 33.15 14.93
CA LYS A 138 28.20 33.70 14.52
C LYS A 138 28.79 33.02 13.29
N SER A 139 27.92 32.55 12.39
CA SER A 139 28.38 31.80 11.23
C SER A 139 28.99 32.78 10.25
N ALA A 140 30.22 32.52 9.79
CA ALA A 140 30.88 33.34 8.76
C ALA A 140 30.22 33.21 7.38
N SER A 141 29.29 32.26 7.20
CA SER A 141 28.54 32.04 5.97
C SER A 141 27.15 31.49 6.23
N PHE A 142 26.21 31.86 5.36
CA PHE A 142 24.83 31.36 5.40
C PHE A 142 24.66 30.20 4.41
N ARG A 143 24.32 29.01 4.92
CA ARG A 143 23.92 27.88 4.06
C ARG A 143 22.46 27.54 4.33
N PRO A 144 21.68 27.09 3.32
CA PRO A 144 20.30 26.66 3.54
C PRO A 144 20.12 25.54 4.58
N LYS A 145 21.19 24.83 4.96
CA LYS A 145 21.16 23.86 6.05
C LYS A 145 21.15 24.52 7.44
N ASP A 146 21.68 25.73 7.56
CA ASP A 146 21.80 26.44 8.83
C ASP A 146 20.43 26.97 9.30
N ILE A 147 19.45 27.08 8.40
CA ILE A 147 18.02 27.33 8.71
C ILE A 147 17.20 26.06 8.86
N ARG A 148 17.74 24.87 8.58
CA ARG A 148 16.98 23.62 8.77
C ARG A 148 16.67 23.33 10.23
N VAL A 149 17.41 23.94 11.16
CA VAL A 149 17.08 23.93 12.58
C VAL A 149 15.71 24.57 12.85
N ASN A 150 15.24 25.45 11.96
CA ASN A 150 13.90 26.00 11.94
C ASN A 150 13.12 25.46 10.72
N HIS A 151 12.58 24.25 10.85
CA HIS A 151 11.89 23.55 9.77
C HIS A 151 10.72 24.33 9.15
N GLY A 152 9.95 25.08 9.95
CA GLY A 152 8.84 25.91 9.46
C GLY A 152 9.31 27.01 8.51
N LEU A 153 10.33 27.77 8.92
CA LEU A 153 10.97 28.79 8.08
C LEU A 153 11.56 28.19 6.79
N TYR A 154 12.27 27.06 6.91
CA TYR A 154 12.84 26.39 5.74
C TYR A 154 11.77 25.94 4.74
N ASN A 155 10.68 25.33 5.21
CA ASN A 155 9.60 24.86 4.35
C ASN A 155 8.88 26.02 3.66
N PHE A 156 8.60 27.10 4.38
CA PHE A 156 8.03 28.33 3.82
C PHE A 156 8.89 28.86 2.65
N LEU A 157 10.20 29.04 2.87
CA LEU A 157 11.11 29.56 1.86
C LEU A 157 11.22 28.63 0.65
N ILE A 158 11.28 27.31 0.86
CA ILE A 158 11.26 26.34 -0.24
C ILE A 158 9.99 26.45 -1.08
N GLU A 159 8.84 26.70 -0.46
CA GLU A 159 7.58 26.90 -1.15
C GLU A 159 7.58 28.22 -1.96
N GLN A 160 8.01 29.34 -1.37
CA GLN A 160 8.14 30.61 -2.10
C GLN A 160 9.08 30.48 -3.30
N ILE A 161 10.18 29.74 -3.15
CA ILE A 161 11.16 29.49 -4.22
C ILE A 161 10.59 28.58 -5.31
N ARG A 162 9.84 27.54 -4.95
CA ARG A 162 9.15 26.69 -5.93
C ARG A 162 8.11 27.47 -6.73
N ASN A 163 7.45 28.43 -6.10
CA ASN A 163 6.45 29.29 -6.72
C ASN A 163 7.09 30.47 -7.49
N GLY A 164 8.43 30.55 -7.55
CA GLY A 164 9.13 31.60 -8.28
C GLY A 164 9.00 33.00 -7.69
N LYS A 165 8.51 33.14 -6.44
CA LYS A 165 8.29 34.44 -5.79
C LYS A 165 9.57 35.05 -5.24
N ILE A 166 10.55 34.21 -4.91
CA ILE A 166 11.89 34.63 -4.51
C ILE A 166 12.88 33.52 -4.89
N SER A 167 14.14 33.86 -5.03
CA SER A 167 15.25 32.93 -5.19
C SER A 167 16.14 32.94 -3.95
N TRP A 168 16.95 31.89 -3.79
CA TRP A 168 17.98 31.90 -2.73
C TRP A 168 18.97 33.06 -2.90
N GLU A 169 19.17 33.53 -4.14
CA GLU A 169 20.07 34.63 -4.47
C GLU A 169 19.49 35.98 -4.04
N GLU A 170 18.18 36.21 -4.23
CA GLU A 170 17.52 37.42 -3.72
C GLU A 170 17.48 37.46 -2.20
N ILE A 171 17.20 36.32 -1.54
CA ILE A 171 17.28 36.22 -0.07
C ILE A 171 18.70 36.55 0.39
N ALA A 172 19.72 36.03 -0.31
CA ALA A 172 21.12 36.28 0.00
C ALA A 172 21.48 37.77 -0.11
N ILE A 173 21.07 38.41 -1.20
CA ILE A 173 21.31 39.83 -1.45
C ILE A 173 20.66 40.68 -0.34
N GLN A 174 19.41 40.40 0.02
CA GLN A 174 18.70 41.12 1.09
C GLN A 174 19.40 40.96 2.44
N VAL A 175 19.72 39.73 2.83
CA VAL A 175 20.44 39.46 4.08
C VAL A 175 21.81 40.14 4.11
N LYS A 176 22.52 40.16 2.98
CA LYS A 176 23.84 40.78 2.85
C LYS A 176 23.79 42.31 2.90
N ALA A 177 22.79 42.92 2.26
CA ALA A 177 22.61 44.38 2.28
C ALA A 177 22.45 44.89 3.71
N ASP A 178 21.75 44.14 4.55
CA ASP A 178 21.37 44.58 5.90
C ASP A 178 22.40 44.22 6.99
N LEU A 179 23.24 43.20 6.79
CA LEU A 179 24.23 42.77 7.79
C LEU A 179 25.60 43.44 7.68
N GLY A 180 25.84 44.26 6.65
CA GLY A 180 27.11 44.96 6.47
C GLY A 180 28.26 44.05 6.02
N ALA A 181 29.25 44.64 5.35
CA ALA A 181 30.20 43.99 4.42
C ALA A 181 31.23 43.00 5.01
N GLU A 182 31.06 42.48 6.23
CA GLU A 182 32.03 41.55 6.84
C GLU A 182 31.82 40.07 6.46
N PHE A 183 30.70 39.75 5.80
CA PHE A 183 30.46 38.40 5.30
C PHE A 183 31.22 38.16 4.00
N SER A 184 32.35 37.44 4.08
CA SER A 184 33.20 37.18 2.93
C SER A 184 32.42 36.53 1.78
N ASN A 185 32.64 37.03 0.55
CA ASN A 185 32.00 36.57 -0.69
C ASN A 185 32.23 35.08 -1.03
N ARG A 186 33.10 34.35 -0.30
CA ARG A 186 33.58 33.03 -0.72
C ARG A 186 32.57 31.88 -0.56
N ASP A 187 31.54 32.04 0.26
CA ASP A 187 30.61 30.93 0.58
C ASP A 187 29.17 31.13 0.06
N TRP A 188 28.87 32.29 -0.55
CA TRP A 188 27.57 32.60 -1.15
C TRP A 188 27.46 32.20 -2.62
N GLU A 189 28.44 31.48 -3.16
CA GLU A 189 28.16 30.56 -4.26
C GLU A 189 27.17 29.52 -3.72
N ILE A 190 25.89 29.92 -3.64
CA ILE A 190 24.73 29.04 -3.70
C ILE A 190 25.10 28.15 -4.85
N LYS A 191 25.55 26.92 -4.56
CA LYS A 191 25.98 25.97 -5.58
C LYS A 191 24.89 26.02 -6.63
N LYS A 192 25.17 26.72 -7.75
CA LYS A 192 24.18 26.96 -8.80
C LYS A 192 23.58 25.60 -9.01
N ARG A 193 22.25 25.48 -8.86
CA ARG A 193 21.60 24.17 -8.96
C ARG A 193 22.13 23.57 -10.25
N ARG A 194 22.96 22.54 -10.11
CA ARG A 194 23.68 21.96 -11.24
C ARG A 194 22.62 21.68 -12.29
N THR A 195 22.72 22.34 -13.43
CA THR A 195 21.72 22.19 -14.48
C THR A 195 21.89 20.81 -15.12
N PHE A 196 20.92 20.40 -15.94
CA PHE A 196 21.10 19.19 -16.74
C PHE A 196 22.33 19.32 -17.65
N ASP A 197 22.52 20.48 -18.27
CA ASP A 197 23.64 20.75 -19.18
C ASP A 197 24.98 20.72 -18.44
N ASP A 198 25.08 21.32 -17.24
CA ASP A 198 26.28 21.21 -16.39
C ASP A 198 26.58 19.76 -16.03
N ALA A 199 25.53 18.98 -15.74
CA ALA A 199 25.68 17.57 -15.41
C ALA A 199 26.19 16.75 -16.61
N MET A 200 25.68 17.03 -17.81
CA MET A 200 26.03 16.37 -19.06
C MET A 200 27.42 16.77 -19.56
N ASN A 201 27.80 18.04 -19.47
CA ASN A 201 29.13 18.51 -19.85
C ASN A 201 30.21 17.79 -19.05
N GLU A 202 30.06 17.71 -17.73
CA GLU A 202 31.01 16.98 -16.89
C GLU A 202 30.95 15.46 -17.13
N LEU A 203 29.79 14.88 -17.43
CA LEU A 203 29.69 13.46 -17.81
C LEU A 203 30.47 13.20 -19.11
N ASN A 204 30.27 14.00 -20.15
CA ASN A 204 30.97 13.91 -21.42
C ASN A 204 32.49 14.04 -21.20
N SER A 205 32.94 15.05 -20.45
CA SER A 205 34.38 15.21 -20.14
C SER A 205 34.96 13.98 -19.43
N GLN A 206 34.26 13.41 -18.45
CA GLN A 206 34.75 12.23 -17.73
C GLN A 206 34.74 10.96 -18.59
N LEU A 207 33.74 10.78 -19.43
CA LEU A 207 33.68 9.63 -20.35
C LEU A 207 34.74 9.74 -21.45
N THR A 208 34.99 10.95 -21.98
CA THR A 208 36.09 11.20 -22.92
C THR A 208 37.44 10.96 -22.25
N LEU A 209 37.64 11.38 -21.00
CA LEU A 209 38.89 11.15 -20.28
C LEU A 209 39.14 9.65 -20.02
N ASN A 210 38.08 8.92 -19.65
CA ASN A 210 38.20 7.51 -19.30
C ASN A 210 38.20 6.56 -20.52
N CYS A 211 37.81 7.05 -21.70
CA CYS A 211 37.73 6.29 -22.96
C CYS A 211 37.18 4.86 -22.81
N PRO A 212 36.01 4.64 -22.17
CA PRO A 212 35.46 3.30 -22.06
C PRO A 212 35.10 2.73 -23.43
N GLU A 213 35.38 1.45 -23.63
CA GLU A 213 34.97 0.71 -24.84
C GLU A 213 33.44 0.64 -24.95
N LYS A 214 32.75 0.47 -23.81
CA LYS A 214 31.28 0.42 -23.72
C LYS A 214 30.78 1.22 -22.53
N ILE A 215 29.84 2.12 -22.78
CA ILE A 215 29.22 2.96 -21.74
C ILE A 215 27.85 2.37 -21.41
N THR A 216 27.64 2.01 -20.15
CA THR A 216 26.36 1.47 -19.65
C THR A 216 25.92 2.24 -18.40
N PRO A 217 24.63 2.19 -18.03
CA PRO A 217 24.17 2.68 -16.74
C PRO A 217 25.01 2.16 -15.56
N THR A 218 25.41 0.89 -15.61
CA THR A 218 26.27 0.25 -14.60
C THR A 218 27.68 0.84 -14.59
N TYR A 219 28.26 1.11 -15.76
CA TYR A 219 29.56 1.78 -15.87
C TYR A 219 29.50 3.18 -15.23
N ILE A 220 28.48 3.99 -15.57
CA ILE A 220 28.30 5.32 -14.99
C ILE A 220 28.11 5.21 -13.47
N ASN A 221 27.34 4.25 -12.97
CA ASN A 221 27.18 4.03 -11.53
C ASN A 221 28.51 3.71 -10.83
N LYS A 222 29.35 2.88 -11.45
CA LYS A 222 30.59 2.37 -10.87
C LYS A 222 31.73 3.40 -10.93
N HIS A 223 31.90 4.06 -12.05
CA HIS A 223 33.05 4.92 -12.32
C HIS A 223 32.74 6.42 -12.22
N ILE A 224 31.47 6.80 -12.37
CA ILE A 224 31.01 8.20 -12.39
C ILE A 224 29.82 8.37 -11.44
N HIS A 225 29.96 7.78 -10.23
CA HIS A 225 28.86 7.57 -9.29
C HIS A 225 28.10 8.85 -8.91
N GLY A 226 28.81 9.99 -8.81
CA GLY A 226 28.22 11.29 -8.51
C GLY A 226 27.16 11.70 -9.55
N LYS A 227 27.40 11.44 -10.84
CA LYS A 227 26.44 11.74 -11.92
C LYS A 227 25.29 10.76 -11.93
N TYR A 228 25.57 9.48 -11.73
CA TYR A 228 24.53 8.48 -11.60
C TYR A 228 23.51 8.85 -10.51
N LYS A 229 23.98 9.27 -9.33
CA LYS A 229 23.12 9.76 -8.24
C LYS A 229 22.33 11.01 -8.61
N TYR A 230 22.95 11.94 -9.32
CA TYR A 230 22.27 13.13 -9.82
C TYR A 230 21.14 12.76 -10.79
N PHE A 231 21.41 11.93 -11.80
CA PHE A 231 20.41 11.48 -12.77
C PHE A 231 19.26 10.73 -12.11
N ARG A 232 19.57 9.81 -11.18
CA ARG A 232 18.55 9.10 -10.39
C ARG A 232 17.61 10.02 -9.62
N LYS A 233 18.09 11.20 -9.22
CA LYS A 233 17.32 12.13 -8.40
C LYS A 233 16.53 13.13 -9.23
N TYR A 234 17.05 13.55 -10.38
CA TYR A 234 16.52 14.70 -11.11
C TYR A 234 16.14 14.42 -12.56
N ILE A 235 16.60 13.32 -13.15
CA ILE A 235 16.39 12.96 -14.55
C ILE A 235 15.72 11.59 -14.59
N THR A 236 14.44 11.56 -14.19
CA THR A 236 13.63 10.34 -14.14
C THR A 236 12.38 10.48 -14.99
N LYS A 237 11.92 9.36 -15.54
CA LYS A 237 10.60 9.22 -16.17
C LYS A 237 9.50 9.19 -15.10
N ASP A 238 8.24 9.20 -15.53
CA ASP A 238 7.07 9.16 -14.62
C ASP A 238 7.04 7.90 -13.74
N ASN A 239 7.66 6.80 -14.20
CA ASN A 239 7.79 5.56 -13.43
C ASN A 239 8.92 5.60 -12.39
N GLY A 240 9.64 6.71 -12.26
CA GLY A 240 10.75 6.90 -11.32
C GLY A 240 12.08 6.28 -11.75
N GLU A 241 12.17 5.68 -12.94
CA GLU A 241 13.43 5.20 -13.51
C GLU A 241 14.21 6.33 -14.17
N ILE A 242 15.54 6.23 -14.20
CA ILE A 242 16.39 7.23 -14.87
C ILE A 242 16.03 7.29 -16.35
N ASP A 243 15.86 8.51 -16.86
CA ASP A 243 15.61 8.74 -18.28
C ASP A 243 16.92 8.64 -19.08
N TRP A 244 17.36 7.40 -19.29
CA TRP A 244 18.59 7.10 -20.03
C TRP A 244 18.52 7.50 -21.50
N ASP A 245 17.33 7.61 -22.08
CA ASP A 245 17.15 8.04 -23.47
C ASP A 245 17.52 9.52 -23.60
N ARG A 246 17.02 10.36 -22.67
CA ARG A 246 17.39 11.77 -22.59
C ARG A 246 18.89 11.97 -22.34
N ILE A 247 19.49 11.16 -21.46
CA ILE A 247 20.94 11.22 -21.20
C ILE A 247 21.72 10.81 -22.45
N ARG A 248 21.31 9.74 -23.14
CA ARG A 248 21.95 9.25 -24.36
C ARG A 248 21.95 10.31 -25.46
N GLN A 249 20.81 10.98 -25.67
CA GLN A 249 20.67 12.05 -26.67
C GLN A 249 21.56 13.27 -26.38
N ALA A 250 21.94 13.48 -25.12
CA ALA A 250 22.80 14.59 -24.71
C ALA A 250 24.29 14.21 -24.60
N LEU A 251 24.67 12.98 -24.93
CA LEU A 251 26.08 12.59 -25.07
C LEU A 251 26.67 13.14 -26.37
N SER A 252 27.98 13.35 -26.40
CA SER A 252 28.65 13.63 -27.67
C SER A 252 28.49 12.45 -28.66
N PRO A 253 28.48 12.69 -29.98
CA PRO A 253 28.21 11.65 -30.98
C PRO A 253 29.06 10.38 -30.80
N ASP A 254 30.37 10.53 -30.59
CA ASP A 254 31.29 9.40 -30.39
C ASP A 254 30.97 8.56 -29.13
N LEU A 255 30.49 9.21 -28.07
CA LEU A 255 30.09 8.53 -26.83
C LEU A 255 28.69 7.94 -26.96
N MET A 256 27.81 8.56 -27.75
CA MET A 256 26.46 8.08 -28.01
C MET A 256 26.46 6.71 -28.73
N GLU A 257 27.40 6.50 -29.66
CA GLU A 257 27.61 5.20 -30.32
C GLU A 257 28.09 4.12 -29.34
N LYS A 258 28.98 4.49 -28.41
CA LYS A 258 29.47 3.60 -27.35
C LYS A 258 28.46 3.41 -26.21
N PHE A 259 27.43 4.26 -26.15
CA PHE A 259 26.41 4.21 -25.13
C PHE A 259 25.40 3.11 -25.43
N SER A 260 25.60 1.99 -24.75
CA SER A 260 24.66 0.90 -24.70
C SER A 260 23.92 1.02 -23.38
N ILE A 261 22.67 1.48 -23.45
CA ILE A 261 21.68 1.08 -22.46
C ILE A 261 21.62 -0.43 -22.65
N THR A 262 22.37 -1.17 -21.83
CA THR A 262 22.43 -2.64 -21.82
C THR A 262 21.08 -3.15 -22.26
N GLU A 263 21.06 -3.82 -23.42
CA GLU A 263 19.88 -4.30 -24.15
C GLU A 263 18.64 -4.24 -23.28
N ASN A 264 17.65 -3.38 -23.60
CA ASN A 264 16.37 -3.33 -22.90
C ASN A 264 16.00 -4.75 -22.48
N LEU A 265 16.22 -5.05 -21.19
CA LEU A 265 16.23 -6.42 -20.73
C LEU A 265 14.75 -6.75 -20.67
N THR A 266 14.20 -7.28 -21.76
CA THR A 266 12.78 -7.60 -21.81
C THR A 266 12.57 -8.88 -21.02
N MET A 267 11.35 -9.05 -20.48
CA MET A 267 10.95 -10.31 -19.85
C MET A 267 11.27 -11.50 -20.78
N GLU A 268 11.01 -11.36 -22.08
CA GLU A 268 11.31 -12.38 -23.09
C GLU A 268 12.81 -12.71 -23.19
N LYS A 269 13.71 -11.71 -23.21
CA LYS A 269 15.16 -11.95 -23.21
C LYS A 269 15.64 -12.65 -21.94
N VAL A 270 15.06 -12.30 -20.80
CA VAL A 270 15.36 -12.95 -19.51
C VAL A 270 14.89 -14.39 -19.50
N ILE A 271 13.64 -14.64 -19.92
CA ILE A 271 13.07 -15.99 -20.02
C ILE A 271 13.85 -16.86 -21.00
N ARG A 272 14.26 -16.32 -22.16
CA ARG A 272 15.10 -17.03 -23.12
C ARG A 272 16.42 -17.48 -22.51
N ARG A 273 17.14 -16.58 -21.82
CA ARG A 273 18.41 -16.93 -21.14
C ARG A 273 18.23 -17.99 -20.07
N ILE A 274 17.16 -17.91 -19.28
CA ILE A 274 16.82 -18.95 -18.29
C ILE A 274 16.52 -20.27 -19.02
N SER A 275 15.69 -20.26 -20.06
CA SER A 275 15.30 -21.46 -20.82
C SER A 275 16.53 -22.15 -21.43
N GLU A 276 17.40 -21.42 -22.11
CA GLU A 276 18.65 -21.95 -22.68
C GLU A 276 19.57 -22.51 -21.58
N GLY A 277 19.73 -21.77 -20.48
CA GLY A 277 20.53 -22.24 -19.35
C GLY A 277 19.96 -23.50 -18.70
N LEU A 278 18.64 -23.63 -18.61
CA LEU A 278 17.96 -24.83 -18.11
C LEU A 278 18.08 -26.01 -19.08
N LYS A 279 18.10 -25.79 -20.40
CA LYS A 279 18.38 -26.84 -21.40
C LYS A 279 19.80 -27.39 -21.24
N ILE A 280 20.77 -26.50 -21.06
CA ILE A 280 22.18 -26.88 -20.88
C ILE A 280 22.39 -27.63 -19.56
N LYS A 281 21.86 -27.10 -18.45
CA LYS A 281 22.05 -27.69 -17.12
C LYS A 281 21.17 -28.91 -16.85
N ASN A 282 20.05 -29.02 -17.57
CA ASN A 282 19.05 -30.08 -17.48
C ASN A 282 18.72 -30.55 -16.05
N PRO A 283 18.36 -29.64 -15.12
CA PRO A 283 18.06 -30.03 -13.75
C PRO A 283 16.80 -30.92 -13.69
N GLN A 284 16.78 -31.88 -12.77
CA GLN A 284 15.59 -32.71 -12.52
C GLN A 284 14.42 -31.89 -11.93
N VAL A 285 14.75 -30.85 -11.17
CA VAL A 285 13.78 -29.98 -10.50
C VAL A 285 14.27 -28.53 -10.58
N VAL A 286 13.38 -27.62 -10.96
CA VAL A 286 13.64 -26.18 -10.98
C VAL A 286 12.79 -25.48 -9.92
N SER A 287 13.40 -25.07 -8.82
CA SER A 287 12.75 -24.28 -7.76
C SER A 287 13.13 -22.80 -7.86
N PRO A 288 12.42 -21.87 -7.20
CA PRO A 288 12.88 -20.48 -7.07
C PRO A 288 14.30 -20.35 -6.56
N ASP A 289 14.70 -21.18 -5.60
CA ASP A 289 16.04 -21.10 -5.01
C ASP A 289 17.11 -21.65 -5.95
N TYR A 290 16.77 -22.68 -6.76
CA TYR A 290 17.61 -23.08 -7.88
C TYR A 290 17.81 -21.92 -8.85
N LEU A 291 16.73 -21.25 -9.29
CA LEU A 291 16.84 -20.12 -10.20
C LEU A 291 17.63 -18.95 -9.61
N LYS A 292 17.46 -18.64 -8.31
CA LYS A 292 18.23 -17.59 -7.64
C LYS A 292 19.72 -17.91 -7.61
N ARG A 293 20.09 -19.17 -7.41
CA ARG A 293 21.48 -19.61 -7.37
C ARG A 293 22.11 -19.62 -8.75
N GLU A 294 21.40 -20.14 -9.74
CA GLU A 294 21.95 -20.33 -11.09
C GLU A 294 21.80 -19.10 -11.99
N PHE A 295 20.81 -18.24 -11.74
CA PHE A 295 20.45 -17.06 -12.55
C PHE A 295 20.09 -15.84 -11.67
N PRO A 296 20.99 -15.38 -10.77
CA PRO A 296 20.66 -14.37 -9.76
C PRO A 296 20.21 -13.03 -10.34
N SER A 297 20.86 -12.54 -11.40
CA SER A 297 20.52 -11.28 -12.06
C SER A 297 19.15 -11.33 -12.77
N ASP A 298 18.85 -12.48 -13.37
CA ASP A 298 17.61 -12.71 -14.10
C ASP A 298 16.43 -12.83 -13.14
N VAL A 299 16.59 -13.54 -12.03
CA VAL A 299 15.58 -13.60 -10.97
C VAL A 299 15.37 -12.23 -10.34
N PHE A 300 16.43 -11.45 -10.13
CA PHE A 300 16.30 -10.08 -9.62
C PHE A 300 15.48 -9.20 -10.59
N PHE A 301 15.74 -9.30 -11.89
CA PHE A 301 14.93 -8.61 -12.90
C PHE A 301 13.46 -9.04 -12.84
N LEU A 302 13.18 -10.35 -12.82
CA LEU A 302 11.82 -10.88 -12.75
C LEU A 302 11.11 -10.42 -11.47
N ALA A 303 11.82 -10.38 -10.33
CA ALA A 303 11.26 -9.90 -9.07
C ALA A 303 10.90 -8.42 -9.07
N LYS A 304 11.59 -7.61 -9.89
CA LYS A 304 11.29 -6.18 -10.03
C LYS A 304 10.15 -5.93 -11.01
N ASN A 305 10.13 -6.65 -12.13
CA ASN A 305 9.30 -6.29 -13.30
C ASN A 305 8.13 -7.26 -13.57
N CYS A 306 8.17 -8.48 -13.06
CA CYS A 306 7.15 -9.51 -13.30
C CYS A 306 6.45 -9.83 -11.98
N ARG A 307 5.57 -8.92 -11.54
CA ARG A 307 4.85 -9.07 -10.26
C ARG A 307 3.40 -9.45 -10.46
N ASP A 308 2.91 -10.34 -9.60
CA ASP A 308 1.50 -10.65 -9.50
C ASP A 308 0.74 -9.54 -8.75
N THR A 309 -0.57 -9.70 -8.62
CA THR A 309 -1.44 -8.78 -7.87
C THR A 309 -1.09 -8.66 -6.39
N ARG A 310 -0.26 -9.57 -5.84
CA ARG A 310 0.23 -9.55 -4.46
C ARG A 310 1.62 -8.94 -4.33
N GLY A 311 2.20 -8.46 -5.44
CA GLY A 311 3.56 -7.93 -5.49
C GLY A 311 4.65 -9.00 -5.38
N HIS A 312 4.30 -10.29 -5.44
CA HIS A 312 5.25 -11.40 -5.54
C HIS A 312 5.64 -11.64 -7.00
N ILE A 313 6.68 -12.43 -7.24
CA ILE A 313 7.08 -12.79 -8.60
C ILE A 313 5.95 -13.60 -9.24
N ASP A 314 5.45 -13.16 -10.40
CA ASP A 314 4.43 -13.86 -11.17
C ASP A 314 5.03 -15.08 -11.91
N TRP A 315 5.35 -16.10 -11.12
CA TRP A 315 5.87 -17.37 -11.64
C TRP A 315 4.91 -18.03 -12.61
N ARG A 316 3.60 -17.76 -12.53
CA ARG A 316 2.63 -18.33 -13.46
C ARG A 316 2.85 -17.77 -14.87
N SER A 317 2.91 -16.45 -15.01
CA SER A 317 3.16 -15.81 -16.30
C SER A 317 4.55 -16.15 -16.84
N ILE A 318 5.56 -16.23 -15.96
CA ILE A 318 6.92 -16.60 -16.34
C ILE A 318 6.97 -18.04 -16.88
N VAL A 319 6.41 -19.00 -16.16
CA VAL A 319 6.50 -20.44 -16.50
C VAL A 319 5.55 -20.82 -17.63
N GLY A 320 4.39 -20.14 -17.70
CA GLY A 320 3.45 -20.28 -18.81
C GLY A 320 3.97 -19.72 -20.13
N HIS A 321 5.10 -18.99 -20.11
CA HIS A 321 5.65 -18.36 -21.30
C HIS A 321 6.01 -19.41 -22.39
N PRO A 322 5.74 -19.12 -23.67
CA PRO A 322 5.97 -20.07 -24.79
C PRO A 322 7.40 -20.60 -24.91
N LEU A 323 8.39 -19.84 -24.44
CA LEU A 323 9.81 -20.21 -24.47
C LEU A 323 10.20 -21.35 -23.51
N PHE A 324 9.35 -21.69 -22.55
CA PHE A 324 9.49 -22.91 -21.77
C PHE A 324 8.63 -24.00 -22.42
N ASP A 325 9.26 -25.06 -22.93
CA ASP A 325 8.56 -26.21 -23.49
C ASP A 325 7.83 -27.03 -22.40
N SER A 326 6.93 -27.92 -22.81
CA SER A 326 6.09 -28.72 -21.90
C SER A 326 6.92 -29.56 -20.93
N GLU A 327 8.02 -30.15 -21.39
CA GLU A 327 8.91 -30.97 -20.57
C GLU A 327 9.64 -30.14 -19.51
N MET A 328 10.09 -28.94 -19.85
CA MET A 328 10.71 -28.02 -18.91
C MET A 328 9.70 -27.50 -17.89
N ARG A 329 8.47 -27.16 -18.33
CA ARG A 329 7.39 -26.73 -17.43
C ARG A 329 7.10 -27.76 -16.33
N LYS A 330 7.16 -29.06 -16.64
CA LYS A 330 6.96 -30.15 -15.66
C LYS A 330 8.05 -30.20 -14.57
N LYS A 331 9.26 -29.73 -14.85
CA LYS A 331 10.40 -29.74 -13.89
C LYS A 331 10.27 -28.63 -12.84
N PHE A 332 9.48 -27.60 -13.10
CA PHE A 332 9.34 -26.48 -12.18
C PHE A 332 8.53 -26.85 -10.93
N LYS A 333 9.19 -26.85 -9.77
CA LYS A 333 8.56 -27.00 -8.45
C LYS A 333 8.50 -25.65 -7.75
N PHE A 334 7.65 -24.75 -8.25
CA PHE A 334 7.32 -23.53 -7.52
C PHE A 334 6.47 -23.86 -6.29
N PRO A 335 6.67 -23.16 -5.16
CA PRO A 335 5.77 -23.30 -4.03
C PRO A 335 4.35 -23.07 -4.53
N VAL A 336 3.53 -24.10 -4.33
CA VAL A 336 2.13 -24.21 -4.70
C VAL A 336 1.33 -23.15 -3.96
N SER A 337 1.46 -21.90 -4.40
CA SER A 337 0.34 -20.97 -4.44
C SER A 337 0.12 -20.51 -5.89
N ILE A 338 0.59 -21.32 -6.86
CA ILE A 338 -0.09 -21.41 -8.15
C ILE A 338 -1.49 -21.88 -7.78
N ASN A 339 -2.38 -20.92 -7.64
CA ASN A 339 -3.78 -21.14 -7.43
C ASN A 339 -4.25 -21.78 -8.74
N ARG A 340 -4.15 -23.12 -8.81
CA ARG A 340 -4.28 -23.90 -10.07
C ARG A 340 -5.62 -23.68 -10.76
N ASN A 341 -6.57 -23.13 -10.01
CA ASN A 341 -7.92 -22.84 -10.43
C ASN A 341 -8.14 -21.37 -10.81
N ILE A 342 -7.14 -20.48 -10.67
CA ILE A 342 -7.24 -19.18 -11.35
C ILE A 342 -7.20 -19.50 -12.85
N PRO A 343 -8.19 -19.09 -13.65
CA PRO A 343 -8.25 -19.36 -15.07
C PRO A 343 -7.10 -18.64 -15.81
N ILE A 344 -6.60 -19.24 -16.91
CA ILE A 344 -5.54 -18.64 -17.74
C ILE A 344 -6.11 -17.45 -18.52
N GLU A 345 -7.33 -17.60 -19.03
CA GLU A 345 -8.06 -16.59 -19.77
C GLU A 345 -9.26 -16.16 -18.94
N THR A 346 -9.44 -14.85 -18.80
CA THR A 346 -10.61 -14.27 -18.13
C THR A 346 -11.55 -13.70 -19.18
N TYR A 347 -12.84 -13.95 -19.03
CA TYR A 347 -13.89 -13.32 -19.82
C TYR A 347 -14.84 -12.54 -18.91
N SER A 348 -15.65 -11.67 -19.49
CA SER A 348 -16.62 -10.85 -18.76
C SER A 348 -17.98 -11.02 -19.40
N ASN A 349 -18.78 -11.94 -18.86
CA ASN A 349 -20.16 -12.17 -19.29
C ASN A 349 -21.11 -11.96 -18.11
N SER A 350 -21.85 -10.85 -18.11
CA SER A 350 -22.82 -10.54 -17.07
C SER A 350 -24.12 -11.33 -17.21
N GLU A 351 -24.48 -11.75 -18.42
CA GLU A 351 -25.75 -12.45 -18.69
C GLU A 351 -25.80 -13.81 -17.97
N GLU A 352 -24.72 -14.59 -18.01
CA GLU A 352 -24.60 -15.85 -17.26
C GLU A 352 -24.78 -15.66 -15.75
N VAL A 353 -24.28 -14.54 -15.22
CA VAL A 353 -24.40 -14.22 -13.79
C VAL A 353 -25.84 -13.81 -13.48
N GLU A 354 -26.45 -12.99 -14.32
CA GLU A 354 -27.83 -12.55 -14.17
C GLU A 354 -28.82 -13.70 -14.29
N GLU A 355 -28.58 -14.68 -15.17
CA GLU A 355 -29.41 -15.88 -15.31
C GLU A 355 -29.45 -16.68 -14.00
N ILE A 356 -28.27 -16.96 -13.40
CA ILE A 356 -28.17 -17.64 -12.10
C ILE A 356 -28.90 -16.85 -11.01
N LEU A 357 -28.69 -15.53 -10.96
CA LEU A 357 -29.29 -14.69 -9.93
C LEU A 357 -30.80 -14.56 -10.08
N LYS A 358 -31.31 -14.51 -11.31
CA LYS A 358 -32.74 -14.45 -11.61
C LYS A 358 -33.43 -15.76 -11.25
N GLU A 359 -32.82 -16.90 -11.58
CA GLU A 359 -33.34 -18.22 -11.18
C GLU A 359 -33.45 -18.34 -9.64
N LYS A 360 -32.46 -17.79 -8.93
CA LYS A 360 -32.36 -17.87 -7.46
C LYS A 360 -32.79 -16.59 -6.74
N GLU A 361 -33.52 -15.70 -7.40
CA GLU A 361 -33.83 -14.34 -6.90
C GLU A 361 -34.49 -14.37 -5.52
N LYS A 362 -35.47 -15.25 -5.36
CA LYS A 362 -36.22 -15.44 -4.10
C LYS A 362 -35.36 -15.90 -2.93
N ASN A 363 -34.15 -16.41 -3.20
CA ASN A 363 -33.24 -16.94 -2.18
C ASN A 363 -32.07 -16.00 -1.90
N LEU A 364 -31.95 -14.85 -2.58
CA LEU A 364 -30.84 -13.91 -2.38
C LEU A 364 -30.85 -13.25 -1.00
N TYR A 365 -32.00 -13.18 -0.33
CA TYR A 365 -32.11 -12.66 1.03
C TYR A 365 -31.23 -13.43 2.03
N THR A 366 -30.93 -14.71 1.74
CA THR A 366 -30.14 -15.60 2.62
C THR A 366 -28.71 -15.09 2.88
N PHE A 367 -28.19 -14.19 2.03
CA PHE A 367 -26.90 -13.51 2.24
C PHE A 367 -26.96 -12.38 3.26
N ILE A 368 -28.15 -11.83 3.51
CA ILE A 368 -28.42 -10.80 4.52
C ILE A 368 -28.80 -11.47 5.83
N GLU A 369 -29.77 -12.39 5.78
CA GLU A 369 -30.29 -13.06 6.96
C GLU A 369 -30.67 -14.50 6.62
N SER A 370 -30.12 -15.45 7.37
CA SER A 370 -30.43 -16.87 7.23
C SER A 370 -31.12 -17.32 8.51
N ILE A 371 -32.39 -17.71 8.41
CA ILE A 371 -33.23 -18.01 9.57
C ILE A 371 -33.03 -19.47 9.97
N ASN A 372 -32.91 -20.37 9.00
CA ASN A 372 -32.87 -21.80 9.22
C ASN A 372 -31.77 -22.49 8.38
N LYS A 373 -31.65 -23.81 8.55
CA LYS A 373 -30.67 -24.63 7.81
C LYS A 373 -30.93 -24.66 6.30
N GLU A 374 -32.18 -24.62 5.88
CA GLU A 374 -32.56 -24.60 4.46
C GLU A 374 -32.05 -23.32 3.76
N ASP A 375 -32.12 -22.17 4.43
CA ASP A 375 -31.56 -20.90 3.95
C ASP A 375 -30.04 -21.00 3.75
N LEU A 376 -29.33 -21.67 4.66
CA LEU A 376 -27.89 -21.89 4.57
C LEU A 376 -27.53 -22.76 3.36
N GLU A 377 -28.34 -23.77 3.08
CA GLU A 377 -28.18 -24.67 1.93
C GLU A 377 -28.42 -23.93 0.61
N LYS A 378 -29.52 -23.15 0.52
CA LYS A 378 -29.82 -22.28 -0.63
C LYS A 378 -28.71 -21.26 -0.88
N ARG A 379 -28.20 -20.61 0.17
CA ARG A 379 -27.06 -19.70 0.06
C ARG A 379 -25.83 -20.40 -0.50
N ASN A 380 -25.54 -21.59 0.01
CA ASN A 380 -24.40 -22.36 -0.45
C ASN A 380 -24.55 -22.78 -1.91
N GLU A 381 -25.74 -23.20 -2.35
CA GLU A 381 -26.02 -23.52 -3.75
C GLU A 381 -25.69 -22.34 -4.68
N ILE A 382 -26.16 -21.13 -4.35
CA ILE A 382 -25.86 -19.91 -5.13
C ILE A 382 -24.35 -19.65 -5.17
N CYS A 383 -23.66 -19.80 -4.02
CA CYS A 383 -22.21 -19.65 -3.96
C CYS A 383 -21.50 -20.63 -4.89
N LEU A 384 -21.92 -21.90 -4.90
CA LEU A 384 -21.29 -22.95 -5.72
C LEU A 384 -21.40 -22.63 -7.22
N LEU A 385 -22.58 -22.23 -7.69
CA LEU A 385 -22.79 -21.86 -9.09
C LEU A 385 -21.89 -20.69 -9.52
N LEU A 386 -21.79 -19.65 -8.67
CA LEU A 386 -20.93 -18.49 -8.94
C LEU A 386 -19.43 -18.83 -8.84
N VAL A 387 -19.02 -19.68 -7.90
CA VAL A 387 -17.63 -20.17 -7.80
C VAL A 387 -17.25 -20.91 -9.07
N GLU A 388 -18.12 -21.78 -9.59
CA GLU A 388 -17.84 -22.53 -10.82
C GLU A 388 -17.65 -21.62 -12.03
N LEU A 389 -18.52 -20.62 -12.23
CA LEU A 389 -18.34 -19.63 -13.29
C LEU A 389 -17.05 -18.82 -13.12
N ALA A 390 -16.76 -18.36 -11.90
CA ALA A 390 -15.55 -17.60 -11.63
C ALA A 390 -14.28 -18.43 -11.91
N GLN A 391 -14.26 -19.69 -11.46
CA GLN A 391 -13.15 -20.63 -11.73
C GLN A 391 -12.99 -20.94 -13.23
N LYS A 392 -14.07 -20.88 -14.03
CA LYS A 392 -14.02 -21.02 -15.49
C LYS A 392 -13.45 -19.80 -16.23
N GLY A 393 -13.34 -18.64 -15.59
CA GLY A 393 -12.88 -17.42 -16.27
C GLY A 393 -13.79 -16.20 -16.11
N ASN A 394 -15.01 -16.37 -15.60
CA ASN A 394 -15.99 -15.29 -15.59
C ASN A 394 -15.67 -14.26 -14.48
N SER A 395 -15.09 -13.13 -14.87
CA SER A 395 -14.72 -12.04 -13.97
C SER A 395 -15.93 -11.35 -13.31
N GLN A 396 -17.10 -11.36 -13.95
CA GLN A 396 -18.33 -10.81 -13.35
C GLN A 396 -18.86 -11.70 -12.24
N ALA A 397 -18.78 -13.04 -12.42
CA ALA A 397 -19.14 -13.99 -11.38
C ALA A 397 -18.23 -13.84 -10.14
N GLU A 398 -16.91 -13.68 -10.35
CA GLU A 398 -15.96 -13.40 -9.27
C GLU A 398 -16.37 -12.14 -8.49
N LYS A 399 -16.58 -11.02 -9.20
CA LYS A 399 -16.93 -9.73 -8.59
C LYS A 399 -18.24 -9.83 -7.80
N LYS A 400 -19.27 -10.42 -8.41
CA LYS A 400 -20.58 -10.55 -7.77
C LYS A 400 -20.54 -11.42 -6.52
N LEU A 401 -19.80 -12.53 -6.57
CA LEU A 401 -19.63 -13.41 -5.42
C LEU A 401 -18.84 -12.73 -4.29
N ILE A 402 -17.79 -11.96 -4.62
CA ILE A 402 -17.08 -11.14 -3.64
C ILE A 402 -18.03 -10.15 -2.97
N ASP A 403 -18.87 -9.46 -3.74
CA ASP A 403 -19.83 -8.49 -3.21
C ASP A 403 -20.83 -9.16 -2.25
N LEU A 404 -21.44 -10.28 -2.66
CA LEU A 404 -22.41 -11.03 -1.84
C LEU A 404 -21.79 -11.53 -0.53
N ILE A 405 -20.61 -12.15 -0.60
CA ILE A 405 -19.92 -12.67 0.58
C ILE A 405 -19.42 -11.54 1.49
N SER A 406 -19.07 -10.38 0.93
CA SER A 406 -18.62 -9.24 1.72
C SER A 406 -19.69 -8.79 2.71
N TYR A 407 -20.97 -8.79 2.34
CA TYR A 407 -22.06 -8.48 3.28
C TYR A 407 -22.04 -9.42 4.50
N THR A 408 -21.90 -10.73 4.26
CA THR A 408 -21.81 -11.73 5.33
C THR A 408 -20.56 -11.52 6.19
N VAL A 409 -19.42 -11.17 5.57
CA VAL A 409 -18.17 -10.87 6.29
C VAL A 409 -18.29 -9.62 7.17
N GLU A 410 -18.95 -8.55 6.73
CA GLU A 410 -19.16 -7.36 7.56
C GLU A 410 -19.96 -7.70 8.83
N GLN A 411 -21.02 -8.50 8.70
CA GLN A 411 -21.79 -8.94 9.87
C GLN A 411 -20.94 -9.74 10.85
N TRP A 412 -20.05 -10.60 10.34
CA TRP A 412 -19.13 -11.35 11.19
C TRP A 412 -18.12 -10.41 11.87
N ILE A 413 -17.59 -9.41 11.18
CA ILE A 413 -16.63 -8.43 11.73
C ILE A 413 -17.23 -7.69 12.93
N ASP A 414 -18.51 -7.32 12.83
CA ASP A 414 -19.19 -6.63 13.92
C ASP A 414 -19.45 -7.57 15.13
N ARG A 415 -19.78 -8.84 14.87
CA ARG A 415 -20.19 -9.80 15.92
C ARG A 415 -19.03 -10.60 16.54
N ILE A 416 -17.96 -10.87 15.79
CA ILE A 416 -16.95 -11.87 16.15
C ILE A 416 -15.59 -11.19 16.38
N PRO A 417 -15.09 -11.13 17.64
CA PRO A 417 -13.85 -10.42 17.97
C PRO A 417 -12.62 -10.89 17.18
N SER A 418 -12.52 -12.20 16.88
CA SER A 418 -11.36 -12.80 16.22
C SER A 418 -11.17 -12.42 14.74
N ILE A 419 -12.11 -11.69 14.15
CA ILE A 419 -12.01 -11.19 12.78
C ILE A 419 -12.29 -9.68 12.69
N ARG A 420 -12.56 -9.02 13.83
CA ARG A 420 -12.88 -7.59 13.90
C ARG A 420 -11.80 -6.71 13.29
N ASN A 421 -10.54 -7.15 13.33
CA ASN A 421 -9.40 -6.45 12.74
C ASN A 421 -9.59 -6.15 11.24
N PHE A 422 -10.39 -6.94 10.50
CA PHE A 422 -10.65 -6.72 9.09
C PHE A 422 -11.60 -5.55 8.77
N LYS A 423 -12.19 -4.89 9.78
CA LYS A 423 -13.11 -3.75 9.62
C LYS A 423 -12.55 -2.66 8.72
N PHE A 424 -11.26 -2.35 8.86
CA PHE A 424 -10.60 -1.26 8.16
C PHE A 424 -9.78 -1.70 6.93
N TYR A 425 -9.77 -3.00 6.59
CA TYR A 425 -8.95 -3.55 5.50
C TYR A 425 -9.80 -4.10 4.35
N LYS A 426 -10.48 -3.21 3.63
CA LYS A 426 -11.40 -3.59 2.54
C LYS A 426 -10.72 -4.44 1.46
N GLU A 427 -9.55 -4.02 1.00
CA GLU A 427 -8.78 -4.70 -0.05
C GLU A 427 -8.36 -6.10 0.41
N LYS A 428 -7.93 -6.23 1.67
CA LYS A 428 -7.53 -7.52 2.24
C LYS A 428 -8.71 -8.49 2.35
N LYS A 429 -9.92 -8.00 2.69
CA LYS A 429 -11.14 -8.82 2.70
C LYS A 429 -11.41 -9.40 1.32
N TYR A 430 -11.40 -8.54 0.30
CA TYR A 430 -11.66 -8.95 -1.08
C TYR A 430 -10.62 -9.94 -1.56
N GLU A 431 -9.35 -9.73 -1.20
CA GLU A 431 -8.28 -10.66 -1.56
C GLU A 431 -8.47 -12.04 -0.92
N ILE A 432 -8.86 -12.11 0.36
CA ILE A 432 -9.14 -13.38 1.06
C ILE A 432 -10.32 -14.10 0.39
N ILE A 433 -11.41 -13.39 0.09
CA ILE A 433 -12.58 -13.99 -0.56
C ILE A 433 -12.21 -14.49 -1.96
N LYS A 434 -11.52 -13.67 -2.77
CA LYS A 434 -11.02 -14.05 -4.09
C LYS A 434 -10.14 -15.30 -4.02
N ARG A 435 -9.24 -15.39 -3.03
CA ARG A 435 -8.44 -16.59 -2.78
C ARG A 435 -9.31 -17.80 -2.50
N CYS A 436 -10.36 -17.65 -1.69
CA CYS A 436 -11.30 -18.72 -1.41
C CYS A 436 -12.00 -19.21 -2.67
N ILE A 437 -12.51 -18.31 -3.51
CA ILE A 437 -13.18 -18.66 -4.78
C ILE A 437 -12.31 -19.63 -5.59
N TYR A 438 -11.05 -19.27 -5.82
CA TYR A 438 -10.18 -20.11 -6.64
C TYR A 438 -9.67 -21.35 -5.91
N ASN A 439 -9.35 -21.31 -4.62
CA ASN A 439 -8.82 -22.50 -3.94
C ASN A 439 -9.89 -23.52 -3.51
N TYR A 440 -11.16 -23.23 -3.71
CA TYR A 440 -12.25 -24.06 -3.22
C TYR A 440 -12.41 -25.36 -4.02
N LYS A 441 -12.56 -26.49 -3.30
CA LYS A 441 -12.60 -27.87 -3.85
C LYS A 441 -13.95 -28.60 -3.60
N LYS A 442 -15.02 -27.88 -3.23
CA LYS A 442 -16.38 -28.42 -2.98
C LYS A 442 -16.47 -29.47 -1.85
N ASP A 443 -15.55 -29.47 -0.89
CA ASP A 443 -15.50 -30.42 0.23
C ASP A 443 -16.41 -30.05 1.42
N LYS A 444 -16.80 -28.78 1.53
CA LYS A 444 -17.57 -28.20 2.65
C LYS A 444 -18.29 -26.94 2.20
N PRO A 445 -19.29 -26.41 2.91
CA PRO A 445 -19.96 -25.17 2.51
C PRO A 445 -18.99 -24.01 2.24
N PHE A 446 -19.16 -23.32 1.12
CA PHE A 446 -18.24 -22.27 0.66
C PHE A 446 -18.11 -21.14 1.67
N VAL A 447 -19.23 -20.69 2.24
CA VAL A 447 -19.24 -19.65 3.29
C VAL A 447 -18.45 -20.08 4.53
N GLY A 448 -18.56 -21.35 4.93
CA GLY A 448 -17.76 -21.91 6.03
C GLY A 448 -16.27 -21.95 5.71
N TYR A 449 -15.90 -22.25 4.46
CA TYR A 449 -14.52 -22.19 4.00
C TYR A 449 -13.97 -20.76 4.02
N VAL A 450 -14.76 -19.77 3.61
CA VAL A 450 -14.40 -18.34 3.70
C VAL A 450 -14.15 -17.94 5.16
N TYR A 451 -15.07 -18.29 6.06
CA TYR A 451 -14.94 -17.99 7.49
C TYR A 451 -13.65 -18.57 8.09
N ALA A 452 -13.34 -19.83 7.80
CA ALA A 452 -12.11 -20.48 8.25
C ALA A 452 -10.85 -19.78 7.73
N SER A 453 -10.87 -19.29 6.48
CA SER A 453 -9.77 -18.53 5.90
C SER A 453 -9.55 -17.17 6.58
N PHE A 454 -10.62 -16.47 6.96
CA PHE A 454 -10.52 -15.23 7.74
C PHE A 454 -9.92 -15.48 9.13
N LYS A 455 -10.35 -16.54 9.84
CA LYS A 455 -9.75 -16.94 11.12
C LYS A 455 -8.24 -17.20 10.99
N LYS A 456 -7.84 -17.99 9.99
CA LYS A 456 -6.42 -18.29 9.73
C LYS A 456 -5.62 -17.03 9.40
N ALA A 457 -6.19 -16.13 8.59
CA ALA A 457 -5.54 -14.87 8.24
C ALA A 457 -5.34 -13.97 9.45
N ASN A 458 -6.29 -13.92 10.40
CA ASN A 458 -6.12 -13.15 11.64
C ASN A 458 -5.02 -13.71 12.55
N LEU A 459 -4.83 -15.03 12.56
CA LEU A 459 -3.75 -15.69 13.31
C LEU A 459 -2.37 -15.53 12.64
N GLY A 460 -2.28 -14.84 11.50
CA GLY A 460 -1.04 -14.72 10.72
C GLY A 460 -0.61 -16.02 10.03
N LEU A 461 -1.49 -17.03 10.00
CA LEU A 461 -1.20 -18.36 9.44
C LEU A 461 -1.39 -18.44 7.92
N GLU A 462 -1.31 -17.31 7.21
CA GLU A 462 -1.55 -17.21 5.75
C GLU A 462 -0.56 -18.05 4.90
N LYS A 463 0.50 -18.63 5.50
CA LYS A 463 1.58 -19.32 4.79
C LYS A 463 1.73 -20.83 5.02
N MET A 464 0.87 -21.51 5.79
CA MET A 464 0.99 -22.97 5.92
C MET A 464 0.03 -23.70 4.97
N LYS A 465 0.58 -24.70 4.27
CA LYS A 465 -0.13 -25.67 3.41
C LYS A 465 -1.36 -26.23 4.10
N GLU A 466 -2.24 -26.90 3.35
CA GLU A 466 -3.25 -27.83 3.88
C GLU A 466 -2.64 -28.66 5.03
N VAL A 467 -2.86 -28.19 6.26
CA VAL A 467 -2.71 -28.99 7.46
C VAL A 467 -4.06 -29.67 7.57
N GLU A 468 -4.10 -30.95 7.25
CA GLU A 468 -5.14 -31.84 7.75
C GLU A 468 -5.25 -31.58 9.24
N PHE A 469 -6.43 -31.14 9.69
CA PHE A 469 -6.70 -31.04 11.12
C PHE A 469 -6.63 -32.45 11.67
N PHE A 470 -5.49 -32.79 12.29
CA PHE A 470 -5.47 -33.83 13.30
C PHE A 470 -6.19 -33.29 14.53
N GLU A 471 -7.14 -34.10 14.99
CA GLU A 471 -7.85 -33.96 16.24
C GLU A 471 -6.85 -33.80 17.38
N ASP A 472 -7.07 -32.81 18.24
CA ASP A 472 -6.59 -32.85 19.61
C ASP A 472 -7.78 -32.53 20.53
N ARG A 473 -8.34 -33.62 21.06
CA ARG A 473 -9.23 -33.83 22.22
C ARG A 473 -10.67 -33.30 22.18
#